data_AF-A0A9Q9F9P9-F1
#
_entry.id   AF-A0A9Q9F9P9-F1
#
_cell.length_a   1.000
_cell.length_b   1.000
_cell.length_c   1.000
_cell.angle_alpha   90.00
_cell.angle_beta   90.00
_cell.angle_gamma   90.00
#
_symmetry.space_group_name_H-M   'P 1'
#
loop_
_entity.id
_entity.type
_entity.pdbx_description
1 polymer ?
#
loop_
_entity_poly.entity_id
_entity_poly.type
_entity_poly.pdbx_seq_one_letter_code
_entity_poly.pdbx_strand_id
1 'polypeptide(L)'
;MAFEAQSSLKEELEILRLVIYKSKNGHRGSKLFRKLVHLKRLSQSFLLNRVKSKREEIRRVSEELYVLATSNIPEGHLISYTLIVLGLCSRIHYLVGGIECIEDTDDIDEMFAEIE
;
A
#
# COMPACT_ATOMS: atom_id res chain seq x y z
N MET A 1 -3.21 0.81 -20.65
CA MET A 1 -3.69 0.35 -19.32
C MET A 1 -2.57 0.25 -18.27
N ALA A 2 -1.55 -0.61 -18.40
CA ALA A 2 -0.52 -0.76 -17.34
C ALA A 2 0.29 0.53 -17.06
N PHE A 3 0.63 1.31 -18.10
CA PHE A 3 1.34 2.59 -17.95
C PHE A 3 0.50 3.66 -17.23
N GLU A 4 -0.80 3.71 -17.50
CA GLU A 4 -1.73 4.65 -16.85
C GLU A 4 -1.88 4.31 -15.36
N ALA A 5 -2.05 3.02 -15.03
CA ALA A 5 -2.11 2.55 -13.65
C ALA A 5 -0.85 2.92 -12.86
N GLN A 6 0.33 2.87 -13.49
CA GLN A 6 1.58 3.25 -12.86
C GLN A 6 1.67 4.77 -12.60
N SER A 7 1.28 5.60 -13.57
CA SER A 7 1.26 7.06 -13.39
C SER A 7 0.30 7.45 -12.27
N SER A 8 -0.91 6.89 -12.30
CA SER A 8 -1.92 7.12 -11.25
C SER A 8 -1.47 6.60 -9.89
N LEU A 9 -0.72 5.50 -9.81
CA LEU A 9 -0.18 5.01 -8.53
C LEU A 9 0.83 6.00 -7.95
N LYS A 10 1.73 6.57 -8.77
CA LYS A 10 2.69 7.57 -8.29
C LYS A 10 1.99 8.81 -7.72
N GLU A 11 0.96 9.29 -8.41
CA GLU A 11 0.13 10.40 -7.93
C GLU A 11 -0.51 10.08 -6.58
N GLU A 12 -1.10 8.89 -6.46
CA GLU A 12 -1.74 8.45 -5.22
C GLU A 12 -0.74 8.33 -4.05
N LEU A 13 0.48 7.87 -4.33
CA LEU A 13 1.53 7.77 -3.32
C LEU A 13 2.06 9.14 -2.88
N GLU A 14 2.01 10.16 -3.73
CA GLU A 14 2.33 11.53 -3.34
C GLU A 14 1.23 12.10 -2.42
N ILE A 15 -0.05 11.84 -2.73
CA ILE A 15 -1.16 12.19 -1.82
C ILE A 15 -1.00 11.48 -0.48
N LEU A 16 -0.71 10.17 -0.47
CA LEU A 16 -0.44 9.40 0.75
C LEU A 16 0.70 10.03 1.56
N ARG A 17 1.77 10.47 0.91
CA ARG A 17 2.89 11.15 1.56
C ARG A 17 2.46 12.46 2.23
N LEU A 18 1.63 13.27 1.56
CA LEU A 18 1.09 14.51 2.12
C LEU A 18 0.20 14.24 3.33
N VAL A 19 -0.67 13.24 3.25
CA VAL A 19 -1.54 12.81 4.37
C VAL A 19 -0.70 12.35 5.56
N ILE A 20 0.32 11.52 5.35
CA ILE A 20 1.24 11.09 6.42
C ILE A 20 1.95 12.29 7.04
N TYR A 21 2.42 13.25 6.24
CA TYR A 21 3.08 14.44 6.74
C TYR A 21 2.15 15.26 7.65
N LYS A 22 0.93 15.53 7.18
CA LYS A 22 -0.05 16.34 7.93
C LYS A 22 -0.52 15.63 9.21
N SER A 23 -0.70 14.31 9.17
CA SER A 23 -1.19 13.50 10.29
C SER A 23 -0.11 13.12 11.30
N LYS A 24 1.17 13.40 11.03
CA LYS A 24 2.30 12.93 11.84
C LYS A 24 2.20 13.32 13.31
N ASN A 25 1.85 14.57 13.62
CA ASN A 25 1.87 15.04 15.00
C ASN A 25 0.61 14.63 15.78
N GLY A 26 -0.53 14.51 15.11
CA GLY A 26 -1.80 14.12 15.74
C GLY A 26 -1.98 12.62 15.94
N HIS A 27 -1.32 11.79 15.11
CA HIS A 27 -1.62 10.35 15.03
C HIS A 27 -0.40 9.43 15.14
N ARG A 28 0.80 9.93 15.47
CA ARG A 28 2.06 9.17 15.45
C ARG A 28 1.99 7.80 16.15
N GLY A 29 1.31 7.73 17.29
CA GLY A 29 1.20 6.51 18.09
C GLY A 29 0.11 5.53 17.62
N SER A 30 -0.82 6.00 16.78
CA SER A 30 -1.96 5.20 16.35
C SER A 30 -1.53 4.03 15.46
N LYS A 31 -2.27 2.92 15.55
CA LYS A 31 -2.07 1.74 14.68
C LYS A 31 -2.32 2.09 13.22
N LEU A 32 -3.32 2.94 12.96
CA LEU A 32 -3.69 3.42 11.62
C LEU A 32 -2.53 4.18 10.96
N PHE A 33 -1.96 5.15 11.67
CA PHE A 33 -0.83 5.93 11.15
C PHE A 33 0.39 5.05 10.87
N ARG A 34 0.73 4.13 11.78
CA ARG A 34 1.85 3.20 11.58
C ARG A 34 1.65 2.33 10.33
N LYS A 35 0.43 1.83 10.10
CA LYS A 35 0.11 1.08 8.88
C LYS A 35 0.15 1.93 7.62
N LEU A 36 -0.28 3.19 7.65
CA LEU A 36 -0.13 4.11 6.49
C LEU A 36 1.34 4.32 6.12
N VAL A 37 2.20 4.53 7.12
CA VAL A 37 3.65 4.67 6.89
C VAL A 37 4.23 3.37 6.30
N HIS A 38 3.79 2.21 6.77
CA HIS A 38 4.19 0.92 6.21
C HIS A 38 3.74 0.75 4.76
N LEU A 39 2.47 1.04 4.44
CA LEU A 39 1.94 1.02 3.07
C LEU A 39 2.77 1.91 2.14
N LYS A 40 3.11 3.13 2.59
CA LYS A 40 3.98 4.04 1.82
C LYS A 40 5.32 3.39 1.50
N ARG A 41 6.00 2.81 2.50
CA ARG A 41 7.33 2.19 2.33
C ARG A 41 7.27 1.01 1.37
N LEU A 42 6.27 0.14 1.52
CA LEU A 42 6.07 -1.00 0.62
C LEU A 42 5.82 -0.55 -0.82
N SER A 43 4.92 0.41 -1.00
CA SER A 43 4.57 0.93 -2.32
C SER A 43 5.76 1.60 -3.03
N GLN A 44 6.61 2.31 -2.28
CA GLN A 44 7.86 2.86 -2.80
C GLN A 44 8.83 1.76 -3.23
N SER A 45 8.97 0.70 -2.42
CA SER A 45 9.82 -0.46 -2.75
C SER A 45 9.31 -1.23 -3.97
N PHE A 46 7.99 -1.34 -4.14
CA PHE A 46 7.36 -1.96 -5.29
C PHE A 46 7.56 -1.19 -6.59
N LEU A 47 7.55 0.15 -6.53
CA LEU A 47 7.83 0.98 -7.71
C LEU A 47 9.26 0.82 -8.23
N LEU A 48 10.20 0.44 -7.36
CA LEU A 48 11.57 0.11 -7.75
C LEU A 48 11.63 -1.29 -8.37
N ASN A 49 11.13 -2.29 -7.65
CA ASN A 49 11.12 -3.69 -8.08
C ASN A 49 9.70 -4.25 -7.99
N ARG A 50 9.06 -4.45 -9.15
CA ARG A 50 7.65 -4.85 -9.29
C ARG A 50 7.48 -6.36 -9.10
N VAL A 51 7.77 -6.79 -7.89
CA VAL A 51 7.71 -8.21 -7.53
C VAL A 51 6.29 -8.58 -7.11
N LYS A 52 5.83 -9.76 -7.52
CA LYS A 52 4.48 -10.28 -7.25
C LYS A 52 4.19 -10.35 -5.73
N SER A 53 5.11 -10.90 -4.93
CA SER A 53 5.02 -10.91 -3.46
C SER A 53 4.73 -9.53 -2.86
N LYS A 54 5.45 -8.49 -3.30
CA LYS A 54 5.23 -7.10 -2.84
C LYS A 54 3.88 -6.55 -3.25
N ARG A 55 3.39 -6.86 -4.45
CA ARG A 55 2.04 -6.47 -4.87
C ARG A 55 1.00 -7.06 -3.91
N GLU A 56 1.09 -8.35 -3.62
CA GLU A 56 0.14 -9.02 -2.73
C GLU A 56 0.24 -8.48 -1.28
N GLU A 57 1.44 -8.15 -0.81
CA GLU A 57 1.63 -7.51 0.49
C GLU A 57 0.98 -6.11 0.55
N ILE A 58 1.16 -5.28 -0.48
CA ILE A 58 0.51 -3.96 -0.58
C ILE A 58 -1.01 -4.11 -0.55
N ARG A 59 -1.56 -5.08 -1.29
CA ARG A 59 -3.00 -5.34 -1.32
C ARG A 59 -3.51 -5.72 0.07
N ARG A 60 -2.85 -6.67 0.73
CA ARG A 60 -3.20 -7.09 2.10
C ARG A 60 -3.14 -5.92 3.09
N VAL A 61 -2.07 -5.13 3.09
CA VAL A 61 -1.95 -3.97 3.98
C VAL A 61 -3.04 -2.92 3.70
N SER A 62 -3.43 -2.76 2.44
CA SER A 62 -4.51 -1.86 2.05
C SER A 62 -5.87 -2.32 2.57
N GLU A 63 -6.17 -3.62 2.50
CA GLU A 63 -7.38 -4.23 3.09
C GLU A 63 -7.40 -4.07 4.62
N GLU A 64 -6.28 -4.35 5.28
CA GLU A 64 -6.17 -4.17 6.73
C GLU A 64 -6.36 -2.71 7.16
N LEU A 65 -5.86 -1.75 6.35
CA LEU A 65 -6.09 -0.33 6.56
C LEU A 65 -7.55 0.05 6.36
N TYR A 66 -8.22 -0.56 5.37
CA TYR A 66 -9.64 -0.35 5.15
C TYR A 66 -10.45 -0.75 6.38
N VAL A 67 -10.24 -1.98 6.87
CA VAL A 67 -10.90 -2.49 8.08
C VAL A 67 -10.62 -1.59 9.29
N LEU A 68 -9.36 -1.24 9.51
CA LEU A 68 -8.96 -0.40 10.65
C LEU A 68 -9.50 1.04 10.57
N ALA A 69 -9.64 1.60 9.37
CA ALA A 69 -10.25 2.91 9.20
C ALA A 69 -11.75 2.82 9.47
N THR A 70 -12.44 1.79 8.96
CA THR A 70 -13.88 1.63 9.21
C THR A 70 -14.23 1.44 10.68
N SER A 71 -13.36 0.82 11.49
CA SER A 71 -13.59 0.68 12.93
C SER A 71 -13.63 2.01 13.69
N ASN A 72 -13.10 3.09 13.11
CA ASN A 72 -13.16 4.44 13.70
C ASN A 72 -14.47 5.17 13.35
N ILE A 73 -15.27 4.69 12.39
CA ILE A 73 -16.51 5.35 11.97
C ILE A 73 -17.54 5.42 13.12
N PRO A 74 -17.80 4.34 13.88
CA PRO A 74 -18.76 4.39 14.98
C PRO A 74 -18.39 5.37 16.09
N GLU A 75 -17.10 5.62 16.30
CA GLU A 75 -16.62 6.60 17.29
C GLU A 75 -16.88 8.05 16.87
N GLY A 76 -17.13 8.30 15.58
CA GLY A 76 -17.48 9.63 15.04
C GLY A 76 -16.36 10.67 15.06
N HIS A 77 -15.26 10.41 15.76
CA HIS A 77 -14.10 11.27 15.79
C HIS A 77 -13.27 11.11 14.49
N LEU A 78 -12.81 12.24 13.94
CA LEU A 78 -11.88 12.26 12.80
C LEU A 78 -12.42 11.62 11.50
N ILE A 79 -13.74 11.64 11.29
CA ILE A 79 -14.42 11.07 10.10
C ILE A 79 -13.74 11.48 8.78
N SER A 80 -13.39 12.76 8.61
CA SER A 80 -12.75 13.24 7.39
C SER A 80 -11.41 12.54 7.13
N TYR A 81 -10.61 12.32 8.18
CA TYR A 81 -9.35 11.61 8.07
C TYR A 81 -9.58 10.13 7.73
N THR A 82 -10.56 9.50 8.38
CA THR A 82 -10.98 8.12 8.10
C THR A 82 -11.40 7.94 6.64
N LEU A 83 -12.21 8.84 6.09
CA LEU A 83 -12.65 8.79 4.69
C LEU A 83 -11.48 8.95 3.71
N ILE A 84 -10.54 9.84 3.99
CA ILE A 84 -9.33 10.00 3.18
C ILE A 84 -8.52 8.71 3.17
N VAL A 85 -8.34 8.06 4.33
CA VAL A 85 -7.59 6.80 4.43
C VAL A 85 -8.29 5.68 3.67
N LEU A 86 -9.62 5.57 3.78
CA LEU A 86 -10.42 4.59 3.02
C LEU A 86 -10.27 4.78 1.51
N GLY A 87 -10.32 6.03 1.03
CA GLY A 87 -10.12 6.34 -0.39
C GLY A 87 -8.73 5.93 -0.87
N LEU A 88 -7.69 6.35 -0.12
CA LEU A 88 -6.30 6.04 -0.46
C LEU A 88 -6.02 4.54 -0.51
N CYS A 89 -6.41 3.78 0.52
CA CYS A 89 -6.11 2.35 0.55
C CYS A 89 -6.87 1.59 -0.54
N SER A 90 -8.14 1.93 -0.80
CA SER A 90 -8.93 1.30 -1.86
C SER A 90 -8.34 1.57 -3.23
N ARG A 91 -7.93 2.81 -3.49
CA ARG A 91 -7.36 3.23 -4.77
C ARG A 91 -5.98 2.62 -5.00
N ILE A 92 -5.11 2.59 -3.98
CA ILE A 92 -3.80 1.93 -4.06
C ILE A 92 -3.97 0.42 -4.31
N HIS A 93 -4.88 -0.25 -3.60
CA HIS A 93 -5.19 -1.67 -3.80
C HIS A 93 -5.60 -1.94 -5.26
N TYR A 94 -6.51 -1.12 -5.80
CA TYR A 94 -6.96 -1.25 -7.19
C TYR A 94 -5.82 -1.04 -8.20
N LEU A 95 -5.06 0.06 -8.05
CA LEU A 95 -4.00 0.44 -8.98
C LEU A 95 -2.86 -0.59 -9.00
N VAL A 96 -2.43 -1.08 -7.84
CA VAL A 96 -1.36 -2.09 -7.76
C VAL A 96 -1.80 -3.43 -8.36
N GLY A 97 -3.09 -3.77 -8.25
CA GLY A 97 -3.66 -4.99 -8.85
C GLY A 97 -3.62 -5.01 -10.38
N GLY A 98 -3.61 -3.83 -11.02
CA GLY A 98 -3.54 -3.69 -12.48
C GLY A 98 -2.11 -3.63 -13.05
N ILE A 99 -1.08 -3.78 -12.22
CA ILE A 99 0.33 -3.67 -12.64
C ILE A 99 0.92 -5.07 -12.86
N GLU A 100 1.49 -5.27 -14.06
CA GLU A 100 2.28 -6.45 -14.39
C GLU A 100 3.51 -6.56 -13.48
N CYS A 101 3.75 -7.76 -12.96
CA CYS A 101 4.80 -8.05 -12.01
C CYS A 101 5.76 -9.10 -12.57
N ILE A 102 7.01 -8.99 -12.17
CA ILE A 102 8.00 -10.04 -12.33
C ILE A 102 7.62 -11.14 -11.33
N GLU A 103 7.62 -12.39 -11.78
CA GLU A 103 7.45 -13.53 -10.89
C GLU A 103 8.56 -13.51 -9.84
N ASP A 104 8.23 -13.87 -8.61
CA ASP A 104 9.27 -14.15 -7.62
C ASP A 104 10.11 -15.30 -8.22
N THR A 105 11.41 -15.09 -8.43
CA THR A 105 12.32 -16.22 -8.59
C THR A 105 12.27 -16.93 -7.26
N ASP A 106 11.55 -18.06 -7.21
CA ASP A 106 11.51 -18.87 -6.02
C ASP A 106 12.95 -19.28 -5.72
N ASP A 107 13.40 -19.13 -4.47
CA ASP A 107 14.69 -19.67 -3.99
C ASP A 107 14.83 -21.18 -4.33
N ILE A 108 13.70 -21.84 -4.62
CA ILE A 108 13.60 -23.21 -5.13
C ILE A 108 14.24 -23.35 -6.52
N ASP A 109 14.02 -22.43 -7.45
CA ASP A 109 14.59 -22.49 -8.80
C ASP A 109 16.12 -22.29 -8.78
N GLU A 110 16.65 -21.51 -7.84
CA GLU A 110 18.09 -21.40 -7.57
C GLU A 110 18.67 -22.69 -6.96
N MET A 111 17.95 -23.32 -6.01
CA MET A 111 18.37 -24.60 -5.42
C MET A 111 18.43 -25.76 -6.42
N PHE A 112 17.60 -25.75 -7.47
CA PHE A 112 17.63 -26.77 -8.52
C PHE A 112 18.61 -26.45 -9.67
N ALA A 113 18.97 -25.18 -9.87
CA ALA A 113 19.97 -24.77 -10.85
C ALA A 113 21.41 -25.18 -10.47
N GLU A 114 21.70 -25.45 -9.19
CA GLU A 114 23.01 -25.96 -8.73
C GLU A 114 23.15 -27.50 -8.82
N ILE A 115 22.12 -28.21 -9.29
CA ILE A 115 22.10 -29.69 -9.40
C ILE A 115 22.36 -30.18 -10.84
N GLU A 116 22.46 -29.29 -11.83
CA GLU A 116 22.96 -29.60 -13.20
C GLU A 116 24.47 -29.35 -13.35
#